data_AF-A0A0G0HBK2-F1
#
_entry.id   AF-A0A0G0HBK2-F1
#
_cell.length_a   1.000
_cell.length_b   1.000
_cell.length_c   1.000
_cell.angle_alpha   90.00
_cell.angle_beta   90.00
_cell.angle_gamma   90.00
#
_symmetry.space_group_name_H-M   'P 1'
#
loop_
_entity.id
_entity.type
_entity.pdbx_description
1 polymer ?
#
loop_
_entity_poly.entity_id
_entity_poly.type
_entity_poly.pdbx_seq_one_letter_code
_entity_poly.pdbx_strand_id
1 'polypeptide(L)'
;MVMTVKPKPKKKFSIKSLIILSFAVVLVAALLKHPKKLNQQEKLTPTAIPTVGEFKIPEGETIEISGIKMKNFYKTGKIINKNNDVEIKATEEYSFDFFPLTSQFILSITSSPFEAIRIKAEEEFLKELGFVGDFCKLNIIISTPRFVNPEEAGESFRISKCE
;
A
#
# COMPACT_ATOMS: atom_id res chain seq x y z
N MET A 1 46.36 53.94 61.47
CA MET A 1 45.90 52.67 60.88
C MET A 1 45.08 53.03 59.64
N VAL A 2 45.71 53.05 58.46
CA VAL A 2 45.07 53.50 57.20
C VAL A 2 44.57 52.27 56.47
N MET A 3 43.25 52.08 56.41
CA MET A 3 42.64 51.00 55.64
C MET A 3 42.47 51.43 54.19
N THR A 4 43.29 50.88 53.30
CA THR A 4 43.17 51.04 51.85
C THR A 4 42.08 50.09 51.32
N VAL A 5 40.93 50.65 50.94
CA VAL A 5 39.84 49.92 50.28
C VAL A 5 40.22 49.64 48.82
N LYS A 6 40.36 48.37 48.46
CA LYS A 6 40.62 47.96 47.07
C LYS A 6 39.37 48.14 46.21
N PRO A 7 39.46 48.80 45.03
CA PRO A 7 38.32 49.01 44.16
C PRO A 7 37.87 47.70 43.50
N LYS A 8 36.56 47.47 43.52
CA LYS A 8 35.90 46.26 42.98
C LYS A 8 35.94 46.28 41.44
N PRO A 9 36.35 45.19 40.78
CA PRO A 9 36.53 45.17 39.32
C PRO A 9 35.20 45.36 38.60
N LYS A 10 35.13 46.37 37.73
CA LYS A 10 33.99 46.63 36.85
C LYS A 10 33.96 45.54 35.76
N LYS A 11 32.98 44.64 35.82
CA LYS A 11 32.74 43.62 34.78
C LYS A 11 32.46 44.32 33.45
N LYS A 12 33.37 44.17 32.49
CA LYS A 12 33.17 44.62 31.10
C LYS A 12 32.21 43.65 30.42
N PHE A 13 30.98 44.10 30.18
CA PHE A 13 30.00 43.35 29.41
C PHE A 13 30.49 43.25 27.96
N SER A 14 30.79 42.03 27.51
CA SER A 14 31.24 41.78 26.14
C SER A 14 30.05 41.84 25.18
N ILE A 15 30.20 42.57 24.07
CA ILE A 15 29.16 42.78 23.04
C ILE A 15 28.55 41.46 22.56
N LYS A 16 29.33 40.37 22.54
CA LYS A 16 28.86 39.02 22.19
C LYS A 16 27.73 38.52 23.11
N SER A 17 27.78 38.88 24.39
CA SER A 17 26.77 38.49 25.36
C SER A 17 25.44 39.23 25.15
N LEU A 18 25.47 40.44 24.57
CA LEU A 18 24.27 41.20 24.23
C LEU A 18 23.55 40.60 23.01
N ILE A 19 24.31 40.15 22.00
CA ILE A 19 23.76 39.54 20.77
C ILE A 19 23.06 38.20 21.08
N ILE A 20 23.65 37.38 21.95
CA ILE A 20 23.04 36.10 22.36
C ILE A 20 21.73 36.35 23.12
N LEU A 21 21.71 37.37 24.00
CA LEU A 21 20.51 37.72 24.75
C LEU A 21 19.40 38.23 23.83
N SER A 22 19.72 39.06 22.83
CA SER A 22 18.72 39.53 21.86
C SER A 22 18.15 38.40 21.02
N PHE A 23 18.98 37.43 20.61
CA PHE A 23 18.51 36.28 19.82
C PHE A 23 17.59 35.37 20.64
N ALA A 24 17.92 35.14 21.92
CA ALA A 24 17.07 34.37 22.82
C ALA A 24 15.69 35.03 23.03
N VAL A 25 15.64 36.36 23.17
CA VAL A 25 14.37 37.09 23.32
C VAL A 25 13.50 37.00 22.05
N VAL A 26 14.11 37.11 20.86
CA VAL A 26 13.37 36.97 19.59
C VAL A 26 12.84 35.55 19.41
N LEU A 27 13.63 34.53 19.77
CA LEU A 27 13.22 33.12 19.66
C LEU A 27 12.02 32.81 20.57
N VAL A 28 12.05 33.31 21.81
CA VAL A 28 10.92 33.16 22.76
C VAL A 28 9.69 33.91 22.26
N ALA A 29 9.84 35.12 21.74
CA ALA A 29 8.73 35.89 21.18
C ALA A 29 8.11 35.22 19.93
N ALA A 30 8.92 34.53 19.11
CA ALA A 30 8.43 33.77 17.96
C ALA A 30 7.62 32.55 18.37
N LEU A 31 8.06 31.82 19.40
CA LEU A 31 7.35 30.63 19.91
C LEU A 31 6.00 30.97 20.56
N LEU A 32 5.86 32.17 21.15
CA LEU A 32 4.61 32.62 21.77
C LEU A 32 3.53 33.07 20.76
N LYS A 33 3.87 33.25 19.48
CA LYS A 33 2.93 33.75 18.45
C LYS A 33 2.21 32.67 17.65
N HIS A 34 2.36 31.38 17.96
CA HIS A 34 1.58 30.36 17.27
C HIS A 34 0.14 30.33 17.81
N PRO A 35 -0.87 30.79 17.05
CA PRO A 35 -2.26 30.59 17.46
C PRO A 35 -2.49 29.09 17.56
N LYS A 36 -2.90 28.62 18.73
CA LYS A 36 -3.43 27.27 18.89
C LYS A 36 -4.64 27.20 17.96
N LYS A 37 -4.48 26.55 16.79
CA LYS A 37 -5.62 26.16 15.97
C LYS A 37 -6.47 25.28 16.87
N LEU A 38 -7.59 25.82 17.35
CA LEU A 38 -8.57 25.07 18.10
C LEU A 38 -9.00 23.96 17.15
N ASN A 39 -8.68 22.72 17.49
CA ASN A 39 -9.17 21.54 16.78
C ASN A 39 -10.70 21.64 16.80
N GLN A 40 -11.27 22.13 15.70
CA GLN A 40 -12.67 21.89 15.39
C GLN A 40 -12.77 20.38 15.25
N GLN A 41 -13.27 19.76 16.31
CA GLN A 41 -13.68 18.38 16.30
C GLN A 41 -14.84 18.31 15.31
N GLU A 42 -14.51 18.01 14.05
CA GLU A 42 -15.50 17.74 13.02
C GLU A 42 -16.37 16.60 13.55
N LYS A 43 -17.63 16.93 13.82
CA LYS A 43 -18.61 15.97 14.31
C LYS A 43 -18.80 14.94 13.21
N LEU A 44 -18.09 13.83 13.31
CA LEU A 44 -18.15 12.71 12.37
C LEU A 44 -19.61 12.28 12.27
N THR A 45 -20.27 12.69 11.21
CA THR A 45 -21.56 12.15 10.85
C THR A 45 -21.25 10.83 10.15
N PRO A 46 -21.83 9.69 10.60
CA PRO A 46 -21.61 8.43 9.93
C PRO A 46 -22.04 8.60 8.48
N THR A 47 -21.07 8.53 7.57
CA THR A 47 -21.37 8.46 6.14
C THR A 47 -22.07 7.14 5.91
N ALA A 48 -23.26 7.18 5.32
CA ALA A 48 -23.97 5.96 4.95
C ALA A 48 -23.04 5.10 4.10
N ILE A 49 -22.75 3.89 4.56
CA ILE A 49 -21.95 2.94 3.79
C ILE A 49 -22.78 2.62 2.54
N PRO A 50 -22.25 2.83 1.32
CA PRO A 50 -22.97 2.46 0.13
C PRO A 50 -23.26 0.96 0.20
N THR A 51 -24.54 0.59 0.10
CA THR A 51 -24.94 -0.80 -0.04
C THR A 51 -24.36 -1.31 -1.36
N VAL A 52 -23.31 -2.12 -1.29
CA VAL A 52 -22.78 -2.83 -2.46
C VAL A 52 -23.92 -3.71 -2.97
N GLY A 53 -24.34 -3.46 -4.21
CA GLY A 53 -25.41 -4.23 -4.84
C GLY A 53 -25.07 -5.73 -4.86
N GLU A 54 -26.10 -6.57 -4.94
CA GLU A 54 -25.93 -8.02 -5.04
C GLU A 54 -25.11 -8.35 -6.31
N PHE A 55 -23.93 -8.92 -6.12
CA PHE A 55 -23.10 -9.38 -7.24
C PHE A 55 -23.77 -10.57 -7.92
N LYS A 56 -24.06 -10.44 -9.21
CA LYS A 56 -24.62 -11.52 -10.02
C LYS A 56 -23.49 -12.21 -10.77
N ILE A 57 -23.36 -13.51 -10.55
CA ILE A 57 -22.41 -14.34 -11.30
C ILE A 57 -22.79 -14.28 -12.79
N PRO A 58 -21.85 -13.92 -13.69
CA PRO A 58 -22.12 -13.85 -15.12
C PRO A 58 -22.57 -15.21 -15.69
N GLU A 59 -23.67 -15.17 -16.45
CA GLU A 59 -24.13 -16.31 -17.24
C GLU A 59 -23.37 -16.35 -18.58
N GLY A 60 -23.11 -17.56 -19.11
CA GLY A 60 -22.45 -17.77 -20.41
C GLY A 60 -21.12 -18.52 -20.35
N GLU A 61 -20.53 -18.79 -21.52
CA GLU A 61 -19.22 -19.48 -21.64
C GLU A 61 -18.03 -18.53 -21.53
N THR A 62 -18.25 -17.24 -21.75
CA THR A 62 -17.22 -16.20 -21.72
C THR A 62 -17.65 -15.04 -20.84
N ILE A 63 -16.69 -14.36 -20.23
CA ILE A 63 -16.89 -13.13 -19.46
C ILE A 63 -15.98 -12.04 -20.01
N GLU A 64 -16.31 -10.79 -19.70
CA GLU A 64 -15.53 -9.63 -20.09
C GLU A 64 -15.04 -8.87 -18.85
N ILE A 65 -13.73 -8.73 -18.70
CA ILE A 65 -13.09 -7.99 -17.60
C ILE A 65 -12.16 -6.97 -18.22
N SER A 66 -12.31 -5.69 -17.86
CA SER A 66 -11.53 -4.58 -18.43
C SER A 66 -11.54 -4.51 -19.97
N GLY A 67 -12.67 -4.85 -20.60
CA GLY A 67 -12.80 -4.87 -22.07
C GLY A 67 -12.22 -6.11 -22.74
N ILE A 68 -11.89 -7.15 -21.97
CA ILE A 68 -11.19 -8.34 -22.44
C ILE A 68 -12.06 -9.57 -22.24
N LYS A 69 -12.32 -10.29 -23.34
CA LYS A 69 -13.09 -11.54 -23.33
C LYS A 69 -12.20 -12.72 -22.95
N MET A 70 -12.67 -13.53 -22.01
CA MET A 70 -12.00 -14.74 -21.52
C MET A 70 -13.01 -15.83 -21.16
N LYS A 71 -12.53 -17.05 -20.94
CA LYS A 71 -13.35 -18.17 -20.45
C LYS A 71 -14.01 -17.78 -19.13
N ASN A 72 -15.28 -18.16 -18.96
CA ASN A 72 -16.01 -17.92 -17.73
C ASN A 72 -15.49 -18.83 -16.59
N PHE A 73 -14.49 -18.36 -15.85
CA PHE A 73 -13.93 -19.09 -14.73
C PHE A 73 -14.89 -19.23 -13.53
N TYR A 74 -16.01 -18.50 -13.48
CA TYR A 74 -17.03 -18.73 -12.44
C TYR A 74 -17.72 -20.10 -12.56
N LYS A 75 -17.62 -20.74 -13.73
CA LYS A 75 -18.19 -22.09 -13.95
C LYS A 75 -17.30 -23.21 -13.41
N THR A 76 -16.00 -22.98 -13.35
CA THR A 76 -15.01 -24.01 -12.99
C THR A 76 -14.30 -23.71 -11.68
N GLY A 77 -14.15 -22.42 -11.33
CA GLY A 77 -13.55 -21.97 -10.09
C GLY A 77 -14.48 -22.12 -8.90
N LYS A 78 -13.88 -22.09 -7.70
CA LYS A 78 -14.58 -22.23 -6.43
C LYS A 78 -14.81 -20.86 -5.81
N ILE A 79 -16.06 -20.56 -5.47
CA ILE A 79 -16.38 -19.35 -4.70
C ILE A 79 -15.97 -19.59 -3.24
N ILE A 80 -15.08 -18.74 -2.72
CA ILE A 80 -14.44 -18.98 -1.41
C ILE A 80 -15.01 -18.12 -0.28
N ASN A 81 -15.78 -17.08 -0.57
CA ASN A 81 -16.37 -16.22 0.46
C ASN A 81 -17.62 -15.44 -0.01
N LYS A 82 -18.17 -14.62 0.90
CA LYS A 82 -19.37 -13.79 0.67
C LYS A 82 -19.14 -12.62 -0.29
N ASN A 83 -17.89 -12.27 -0.59
CA ASN A 83 -17.55 -11.24 -1.57
C ASN A 83 -17.53 -11.81 -2.99
N ASN A 84 -17.81 -13.11 -3.15
CA ASN A 84 -17.73 -13.85 -4.40
C ASN A 84 -16.33 -13.91 -4.98
N ASP A 85 -15.30 -13.87 -4.13
CA ASP A 85 -13.93 -14.15 -4.55
C ASP A 85 -13.86 -15.59 -5.07
N VAL A 86 -13.09 -15.78 -6.13
CA VAL A 86 -13.03 -17.05 -6.87
C VAL A 86 -11.62 -17.59 -6.87
N GLU A 87 -11.44 -18.78 -6.31
CA GLU A 87 -10.23 -19.59 -6.51
C GLU A 87 -10.38 -20.30 -7.86
N ILE A 88 -9.69 -19.79 -8.88
CA ILE A 88 -9.72 -20.31 -10.25
C ILE A 88 -8.96 -21.64 -10.32
N LYS A 89 -7.80 -21.70 -9.65
CA LYS A 89 -6.95 -22.88 -9.58
C LYS A 89 -6.07 -22.80 -8.34
N ALA A 90 -5.88 -23.93 -7.67
CA ALA A 90 -4.89 -24.07 -6.60
C ALA A 90 -4.08 -25.35 -6.80
N THR A 91 -2.77 -25.24 -6.64
CA THR A 91 -1.81 -26.35 -6.67
C THR A 91 -0.91 -26.24 -5.43
N GLU A 92 0.01 -27.18 -5.25
CA GLU A 92 1.04 -27.07 -4.21
C GLU A 92 2.04 -25.93 -4.51
N GLU A 93 2.19 -25.55 -5.78
CA GLU A 93 3.21 -24.60 -6.22
C GLU A 93 2.70 -23.16 -6.37
N TYR A 94 1.41 -22.98 -6.68
CA TYR A 94 0.78 -21.68 -6.86
C TYR A 94 -0.76 -21.76 -6.79
N SER A 95 -1.40 -20.60 -6.58
CA SER A 95 -2.84 -20.39 -6.71
C SER A 95 -3.18 -19.19 -7.61
N PHE A 96 -4.35 -19.23 -8.23
CA PHE A 96 -4.96 -18.17 -9.03
C PHE A 96 -6.29 -17.77 -8.41
N ASP A 97 -6.38 -16.53 -7.98
CA ASP A 97 -7.56 -15.99 -7.30
C ASP A 97 -8.07 -14.75 -8.05
N PHE A 98 -9.39 -14.57 -8.10
CA PHE A 98 -10.03 -13.39 -8.66
C PHE A 98 -10.92 -12.69 -7.63
N PHE A 99 -10.72 -11.38 -7.51
CA PHE A 99 -11.43 -10.51 -6.58
C PHE A 99 -12.37 -9.60 -7.39
N PRO A 100 -13.67 -9.92 -7.50
CA PRO A 100 -14.60 -9.18 -8.37
C PRO A 100 -14.77 -7.72 -7.97
N LEU A 101 -14.72 -7.41 -6.66
CA LEU A 101 -14.90 -6.04 -6.15
C LEU A 101 -13.84 -5.07 -6.64
N THR A 102 -12.61 -5.55 -6.88
CA THR A 102 -11.48 -4.76 -7.37
C THR A 102 -11.09 -5.12 -8.80
N SER A 103 -11.79 -6.07 -9.43
CA SER A 103 -11.47 -6.63 -10.74
C SER A 103 -9.99 -7.04 -10.85
N GLN A 104 -9.47 -7.70 -9.80
CA GLN A 104 -8.07 -8.04 -9.66
C GLN A 104 -7.84 -9.55 -9.68
N PHE A 105 -6.80 -9.97 -10.39
CA PHE A 105 -6.26 -11.31 -10.30
C PHE A 105 -5.04 -11.32 -9.38
N ILE A 106 -4.95 -12.35 -8.53
CA ILE A 106 -3.77 -12.61 -7.72
C ILE A 106 -3.22 -13.98 -8.10
N LEU A 107 -1.96 -14.02 -8.50
CA LEU A 107 -1.17 -15.23 -8.66
C LEU A 107 -0.26 -15.35 -7.44
N SER A 108 -0.56 -16.30 -6.57
CA SER A 108 0.25 -16.53 -5.37
C SER A 108 1.23 -17.66 -5.64
N ILE A 109 2.53 -17.40 -5.57
CA ILE A 109 3.58 -18.43 -5.70
C ILE A 109 3.84 -19.04 -4.32
N THR A 110 3.50 -20.32 -4.15
CA THR A 110 3.55 -21.04 -2.86
C THR A 110 4.67 -22.07 -2.77
N SER A 111 5.56 -22.10 -3.76
CA SER A 111 6.73 -22.97 -3.84
C SER A 111 8.01 -22.20 -4.18
N SER A 112 9.16 -22.85 -4.03
CA SER A 112 10.49 -22.36 -4.41
C SER A 112 11.11 -23.29 -5.47
N PRO A 113 11.93 -22.77 -6.40
CA PRO A 113 12.41 -21.39 -6.51
C PRO A 113 11.39 -20.45 -7.17
N PHE A 114 11.23 -19.23 -6.62
CA PHE A 114 10.20 -18.27 -7.02
C PHE A 114 10.12 -18.05 -8.53
N GLU A 115 11.24 -17.71 -9.17
CA GLU A 115 11.24 -17.31 -10.59
C GLU A 115 10.82 -18.45 -11.54
N ALA A 116 11.27 -19.68 -11.28
CA ALA A 116 10.90 -20.82 -12.12
C ALA A 116 9.40 -21.14 -11.97
N ILE A 117 8.88 -21.08 -10.75
CA ILE A 117 7.45 -21.32 -10.48
C ILE A 117 6.60 -20.18 -11.02
N ARG A 118 7.05 -18.93 -10.92
CA ARG A 118 6.39 -17.76 -11.50
C ARG A 118 6.21 -17.92 -13.00
N ILE A 119 7.26 -18.21 -13.76
CA ILE A 119 7.18 -18.38 -15.21
C ILE A 119 6.15 -19.46 -15.58
N LYS A 120 6.21 -20.61 -14.91
CA LYS A 120 5.25 -21.70 -15.10
C LYS A 120 3.81 -21.27 -14.76
N ALA A 121 3.61 -20.58 -13.64
CA ALA A 121 2.32 -20.09 -13.19
C ALA A 121 1.72 -19.07 -14.17
N GLU A 122 2.52 -18.16 -14.73
CA GLU A 122 2.07 -17.19 -15.73
C GLU A 122 1.56 -17.88 -17.00
N GLU A 123 2.29 -18.88 -17.51
CA GLU A 123 1.87 -19.64 -18.69
C GLU A 123 0.57 -20.40 -18.46
N GLU A 124 0.46 -21.07 -17.31
CA GLU A 124 -0.75 -21.80 -16.96
C GLU A 124 -1.95 -20.90 -16.68
N PHE A 125 -1.72 -19.72 -16.09
CA PHE A 125 -2.77 -18.73 -15.85
C PHE A 125 -3.39 -18.26 -17.16
N LEU A 126 -2.55 -17.90 -18.14
CA LEU A 126 -3.02 -17.48 -19.46
C LEU A 126 -3.80 -18.60 -20.18
N LYS A 127 -3.37 -19.85 -20.00
CA LYS A 127 -4.07 -21.02 -20.53
C LYS A 127 -5.42 -21.23 -19.85
N GLU A 128 -5.51 -21.09 -18.53
CA GLU A 128 -6.75 -21.30 -17.78
C GLU A 128 -7.81 -20.26 -18.14
N LEU A 129 -7.41 -19.00 -18.35
CA LEU A 129 -8.31 -17.96 -18.85
C LEU A 129 -8.77 -18.19 -20.29
N GLY A 130 -8.20 -19.14 -21.02
CA GLY A 130 -8.53 -19.41 -22.43
C GLY A 130 -8.33 -18.17 -23.30
N PHE A 131 -7.32 -17.37 -22.97
CA PHE A 131 -7.23 -15.99 -23.41
C PHE A 131 -6.46 -15.81 -24.73
N VAL A 132 -6.96 -14.93 -25.59
CA VAL A 132 -6.32 -14.48 -26.84
C VAL A 132 -6.43 -12.95 -26.93
N GLY A 133 -5.39 -12.22 -26.51
CA GLY A 133 -5.36 -10.75 -26.60
C GLY A 133 -4.26 -10.09 -25.75
N ASP A 134 -4.44 -8.81 -25.43
CA ASP A 134 -3.53 -8.00 -24.62
C ASP A 134 -3.87 -8.10 -23.11
N PHE A 135 -3.22 -9.00 -22.38
CA PHE A 135 -3.45 -9.22 -20.94
C PHE A 135 -2.85 -8.10 -20.07
N CYS A 136 -2.06 -7.18 -20.62
CA CYS A 136 -1.47 -6.08 -19.86
C CYS A 136 -2.51 -5.02 -19.41
N LYS A 137 -3.74 -5.12 -19.93
CA LYS A 137 -4.90 -4.33 -19.47
C LYS A 137 -5.58 -4.92 -18.23
N LEU A 138 -5.26 -6.15 -17.85
CA LEU A 138 -5.78 -6.77 -16.63
C LEU A 138 -5.00 -6.28 -15.41
N ASN A 139 -5.69 -6.13 -14.29
CA ASN A 139 -5.06 -5.88 -12.99
C ASN A 139 -4.62 -7.23 -12.41
N ILE A 140 -3.39 -7.63 -12.74
CA ILE A 140 -2.79 -8.88 -12.28
C ILE A 140 -1.65 -8.55 -11.33
N ILE A 141 -1.67 -9.16 -10.15
CA ILE A 141 -0.58 -9.09 -9.16
C ILE A 141 -0.04 -10.49 -8.95
N ILE A 142 1.27 -10.64 -9.02
CA ILE A 142 1.98 -11.85 -8.61
C ILE A 142 2.64 -11.56 -7.27
N SER A 143 2.47 -12.46 -6.31
CA SER A 143 3.05 -12.31 -4.96
C SER A 143 3.43 -13.67 -4.37
N THR A 144 4.10 -13.66 -3.23
CA THR A 144 4.49 -14.89 -2.53
C THR A 144 4.49 -14.66 -1.02
N PRO A 145 4.08 -15.66 -0.21
CA PRO A 145 4.15 -15.55 1.23
C PRO A 145 5.59 -15.65 1.72
N ARG A 146 5.88 -14.89 2.79
CA ARG A 146 7.22 -14.78 3.39
C ARG A 146 7.85 -16.09 3.83
N PHE A 147 7.04 -17.08 4.21
CA PHE A 147 7.57 -18.37 4.67
C PHE A 147 8.03 -19.29 3.53
N VAL A 148 7.66 -18.98 2.28
CA VAL A 148 8.07 -19.74 1.10
C VAL A 148 9.27 -19.08 0.44
N ASN A 149 9.12 -17.80 0.07
CA ASN A 149 10.14 -17.03 -0.65
C ASN A 149 10.37 -15.70 0.08
N PRO A 150 11.27 -15.66 1.08
CA PRO A 150 11.43 -14.50 1.95
C PRO A 150 12.07 -13.29 1.26
N GLU A 151 12.80 -13.49 0.16
CA GLU A 151 13.49 -12.43 -0.58
C GLU A 151 12.52 -11.63 -1.46
N GLU A 152 11.50 -12.30 -2.01
CA GLU A 152 10.48 -11.72 -2.89
C GLU A 152 9.19 -11.35 -2.15
N ALA A 153 9.06 -11.73 -0.88
CA ALA A 153 7.86 -11.48 -0.09
C ALA A 153 7.65 -10.00 0.24
N GLY A 154 6.42 -9.54 0.06
CA GLY A 154 6.03 -8.13 0.24
C GLY A 154 6.15 -7.30 -1.03
N GLU A 155 6.80 -7.84 -2.06
CA GLU A 155 6.82 -7.24 -3.40
C GLU A 155 5.56 -7.64 -4.19
N SER A 156 5.25 -6.84 -5.21
CA SER A 156 4.16 -7.09 -6.17
C SER A 156 4.75 -7.09 -7.58
N PHE A 157 4.73 -8.25 -8.23
CA PHE A 157 5.25 -8.40 -9.57
C PHE A 157 4.13 -8.38 -10.61
N ARG A 158 4.46 -7.98 -11.83
CA ARG A 158 3.55 -8.03 -12.98
C ARG A 158 3.81 -9.30 -13.78
N ILE A 159 2.92 -9.63 -14.72
CA ILE A 159 3.22 -10.66 -15.72
C ILE A 159 4.48 -10.23 -16.48
N SER A 160 5.44 -11.14 -16.64
CA SER A 160 6.77 -10.86 -17.21
C SER A 160 6.71 -10.26 -18.62
N LYS A 161 5.65 -10.57 -19.38
CA LYS A 161 5.41 -10.02 -20.73
C LYS A 161 4.87 -8.58 -20.74
N CYS A 162 4.56 -8.00 -19.58
CA CYS A 162 4.02 -6.63 -19.41
C CYS A 162 4.99 -5.69 -18.68
N GLU A 163 6.23 -6.13 -18.43
CA GLU A 163 7.31 -5.33 -17.86
C GLU A 163 7.99 -4.44 -18.91
#